data_AF-A0A928AB83-F1
#
_entry.id   AF-A0A928AB83-F1
#
_cell.length_a   1.000
_cell.length_b   1.000
_cell.length_c   1.000
_cell.angle_alpha   90.00
_cell.angle_beta   90.00
_cell.angle_gamma   90.00
#
_symmetry.space_group_name_H-M   'P 1'
#
loop_
_entity.id
_entity.type
_entity.pdbx_description
1 polymer ?
#
loop_
_entity_poly.entity_id
_entity_poly.type
_entity_poly.pdbx_seq_one_letter_code
_entity_poly.pdbx_strand_id
1 'polypeptide(L)' 'MTDKTGANLAKVRAEKFGENLSEIFDIMVEFELEGKFDCYNTTDYSKMARVLEILTDFSVMWDKGQIILVSKESEVRQ' A
#
# COMPACT_ATOMS: atom_id res chain seq x y z
N MET A 1 16.70 11.37 18.75
CA MET A 1 16.46 9.92 18.90
C MET A 1 15.95 9.42 17.56
N THR A 2 16.74 8.63 16.83
CA THR A 2 16.27 7.99 15.60
C THR A 2 15.24 6.93 15.96
N ASP A 3 14.03 7.13 15.47
CA ASP A 3 12.87 6.28 15.72
C ASP A 3 13.11 4.89 15.12
N LYS A 4 13.66 3.99 15.93
CA LYS A 4 13.94 2.60 15.54
C LYS A 4 12.67 1.85 15.15
N THR A 5 11.50 2.32 15.57
CA THR A 5 10.20 1.71 15.28
C THR A 5 9.79 1.96 13.83
N GLY A 6 9.87 3.22 13.38
CA GLY A 6 9.53 3.60 12.00
C GLY A 6 10.49 3.01 10.95
N ALA A 7 11.78 2.93 11.27
CA ALA A 7 12.76 2.28 10.39
C ALA A 7 12.50 0.77 10.23
N ASN A 8 12.00 0.11 11.29
CA ASN A 8 11.65 -1.30 11.24
C ASN A 8 10.36 -1.53 10.45
N LEU A 9 9.38 -0.62 10.55
CA LEU A 9 8.13 -0.72 9.79
C LEU A 9 8.35 -0.58 8.28
N ALA A 10 9.10 0.42 7.83
CA ALA A 10 9.42 0.60 6.42
C ALA A 10 10.15 -0.61 5.83
N LYS A 11 11.08 -1.20 6.60
CA LYS A 11 11.77 -2.43 6.20
C LYS A 11 10.79 -3.59 6.03
N VAL A 12 9.93 -3.85 7.01
CA VAL A 12 8.93 -4.93 6.95
C VAL A 12 7.96 -4.72 5.77
N ARG A 13 7.52 -3.48 5.55
CA ARG A 13 6.67 -3.09 4.40
C ARG A 13 7.33 -3.39 3.06
N ALA A 14 8.62 -3.07 2.92
CA ALA A 14 9.40 -3.35 1.72
C ALA A 14 9.59 -4.86 1.50
N GLU A 15 9.96 -5.60 2.54
CA GLU A 15 10.12 -7.07 2.47
C GLU A 15 8.81 -7.77 2.08
N LYS A 16 7.67 -7.21 2.49
CA LYS A 16 6.33 -7.71 2.18
C LYS A 16 5.61 -6.90 1.11
N PHE A 17 6.33 -6.19 0.25
CA PHE A 17 5.74 -5.23 -0.67
C PHE A 17 4.60 -5.84 -1.52
N GLY A 18 4.86 -7.01 -2.13
CA GLY A 18 3.87 -7.71 -2.95
C GLY A 18 2.65 -8.19 -2.15
N GLU A 19 2.85 -8.72 -0.94
CA GLU A 19 1.77 -9.19 -0.07
C GLU A 19 0.86 -8.02 0.36
N ASN A 20 1.47 -6.92 0.81
CA ASN A 20 0.75 -5.71 1.20
C ASN A 20 -0.02 -5.11 0.03
N LEU A 21 0.55 -5.13 -1.19
CA LEU A 21 -0.11 -4.62 -2.39
C LEU A 21 -1.30 -5.50 -2.79
N SER A 22 -1.16 -6.83 -2.69
CA SER A 22 -2.26 -7.77 -2.94
C SER A 22 -3.38 -7.57 -1.91
N GLU A 23 -3.05 -7.44 -0.62
CA GLU A 23 -4.02 -7.21 0.46
C GLU A 23 -4.90 -5.98 0.17
N ILE A 24 -4.28 -4.84 -0.14
CA ILE A 24 -5.04 -3.61 -0.39
C ILE A 24 -5.80 -3.64 -1.71
N PHE A 25 -5.28 -4.35 -2.72
CA PHE A 25 -5.97 -4.52 -3.99
C PHE A 25 -7.27 -5.31 -3.78
N ASP A 26 -7.22 -6.42 -3.04
CA ASP A 26 -8.39 -7.23 -2.75
C ASP A 26 -9.46 -6.43 -1.99
N ILE A 27 -9.04 -5.62 -1.00
CA ILE A 27 -9.96 -4.72 -0.27
C ILE A 27 -10.60 -3.70 -1.22
N MET A 28 -9.82 -3.04 -2.07
CA MET A 28 -10.36 -2.05 -3.00
C MET A 28 -11.32 -2.67 -4.02
N VAL A 29 -11.05 -3.89 -4.48
CA VAL A 29 -11.95 -4.65 -5.36
C VAL A 29 -13.26 -5.03 -4.64
N GLU A 30 -13.18 -5.52 -3.40
CA GLU A 30 -14.37 -5.79 -2.56
C GLU A 30 -15.25 -4.53 -2.45
N PHE A 31 -14.64 -3.37 -2.19
CA PHE A 31 -15.38 -2.12 -2.04
C PHE A 31 -16.00 -1.62 -3.33
N GLU A 32 -15.32 -1.77 -4.46
CA GLU A 32 -15.86 -1.42 -5.78
C GLU A 32 -17.07 -2.30 -6.11
N LEU A 33 -16.93 -3.62 -5.97
CA LEU A 33 -17.97 -4.59 -6.30
C LEU A 33 -19.22 -4.40 -5.44
N GLU A 34 -19.04 -4.02 -4.18
CA GLU A 34 -20.14 -3.81 -3.24
C GLU A 34 -20.63 -2.36 -3.20
N GLY A 35 -20.06 -1.45 -4.00
CA GLY A 35 -20.45 -0.03 -4.04
C GLY A 35 -20.25 0.69 -2.71
N LYS A 36 -19.23 0.28 -1.93
CA LYS A 36 -19.02 0.71 -0.54
C LYS A 36 -18.25 2.00 -0.39
N PHE A 37 -17.57 2.51 -1.43
CA PHE A 37 -16.69 3.68 -1.31
C PHE A 37 -17.40 4.92 -0.75
N ASP A 38 -18.68 5.11 -1.06
CA ASP A 38 -19.45 6.28 -0.63
C ASP A 38 -20.20 6.08 0.70
N CYS A 39 -20.32 4.84 1.20
CA CYS A 39 -21.26 4.51 2.29
C CYS A 39 -20.79 3.40 3.25
N TYR A 40 -19.48 3.17 3.33
CA TYR A 40 -18.93 2.11 4.18
C TYR A 40 -19.15 2.38 5.68
N ASN A 41 -19.40 1.29 6.43
CA ASN A 41 -19.71 1.36 7.86
C ASN A 41 -18.43 1.39 8.73
N THR A 42 -18.61 1.46 10.06
CA THR A 42 -17.49 1.50 11.02
C THR A 42 -16.58 0.26 10.96
N THR A 43 -17.12 -0.90 10.59
CA THR A 43 -16.33 -2.14 10.42
C THR A 43 -15.42 -2.01 9.21
N ASP A 44 -15.96 -1.55 8.10
CA ASP A 44 -15.27 -1.33 6.83
C ASP A 44 -14.28 -0.15 6.90
N TYR A 45 -14.50 0.80 7.82
CA TYR A 45 -13.56 1.90 8.08
C TYR A 45 -12.16 1.38 8.42
N SER A 46 -12.05 0.31 9.21
CA SER A 46 -10.75 -0.27 9.58
C SER A 46 -9.98 -0.81 8.36
N LYS A 47 -10.70 -1.41 7.40
CA LYS A 47 -10.13 -1.89 6.13
C LYS A 47 -9.65 -0.72 5.27
N MET A 48 -10.45 0.34 5.15
CA MET A 48 -10.03 1.52 4.37
C MET A 48 -8.91 2.32 5.03
N ALA A 49 -8.92 2.44 6.36
CA ALA A 49 -7.81 3.03 7.10
C ALA A 49 -6.51 2.25 6.85
N ARG A 50 -6.58 0.91 6.80
CA ARG A 50 -5.45 0.05 6.45
C ARG A 50 -4.96 0.32 5.02
N VAL A 51 -5.85 0.38 4.04
CA VAL A 51 -5.51 0.71 2.64
C VAL A 51 -4.76 2.05 2.56
N LEU A 52 -5.31 3.09 3.18
CA LEU A 52 -4.72 4.43 3.20
C LEU A 52 -3.34 4.45 3.86
N GLU A 53 -3.18 3.73 4.97
CA GLU A 53 -1.89 3.59 5.66
C GLU A 53 -0.83 2.96 4.73
N ILE A 54 -1.14 1.83 4.09
CA ILE A 54 -0.18 1.14 3.20
C ILE A 54 0.21 2.04 2.02
N LEU A 55 -0.78 2.66 1.36
CA LEU A 55 -0.54 3.51 0.20
C LEU A 55 0.28 4.75 0.57
N THR A 56 0.02 5.36 1.73
CA THR A 56 0.79 6.49 2.23
C THR A 56 2.23 6.08 2.52
N ASP A 57 2.43 4.95 3.20
CA ASP A 57 3.77 4.41 3.46
C ASP A 57 4.54 4.18 2.15
N PHE A 58 3.90 3.54 1.16
CA PHE A 58 4.52 3.27 -0.13
C PHE A 58 4.84 4.54 -0.91
N SER A 59 3.97 5.55 -0.88
CA SER A 59 4.26 6.86 -1.49
C SER A 59 5.50 7.49 -0.86
N VAL A 60 5.58 7.52 0.47
CA VAL A 60 6.74 8.09 1.19
C VAL A 60 8.02 7.28 0.91
N MET A 61 7.91 5.96 0.86
CA MET A 61 9.04 5.07 0.56
C MET A 61 9.52 5.22 -0.87
N TRP A 62 8.62 5.42 -1.84
CA TRP A 62 8.93 5.74 -3.22
C TRP A 62 9.70 7.06 -3.32
N ASP A 63 9.18 8.14 -2.71
CA ASP A 63 9.80 9.46 -2.74
C ASP A 63 11.21 9.47 -2.10
N LYS A 64 11.45 8.58 -1.14
CA LYS A 64 12.76 8.39 -0.49
C LYS A 64 13.67 7.42 -1.22
N GLY A 65 13.25 6.83 -2.34
CA GLY A 65 14.02 5.83 -3.09
C GLY A 65 14.21 4.50 -2.36
N GLN A 66 13.35 4.20 -1.38
CA GLN A 66 13.38 2.95 -0.61
C GLN A 66 12.69 1.80 -1.34
N ILE A 67 11.75 2.11 -2.23
CA ILE A 67 11.14 1.18 -3.19
C ILE A 67 11.44 1.70 -4.59
N ILE A 68 11.88 0.80 -5.48
CA ILE A 68 12.03 1.06 -6.90
C ILE A 68 11.19 0.03 -7.62
N LEU A 69 10.23 0.49 -8.43
CA LEU A 69 9.41 -0.37 -9.29
C LEU A 69 9.98 -0.30 -10.68
N VAL A 70 10.42 -1.44 -11.19
CA VAL A 70 10.83 -1.59 -12.58
C VAL A 70 9.70 -2.31 -13.29
N SER A 71 9.00 -1.60 -14.17
CA SER A 71 8.04 -2.25 -15.07
C SER A 71 8.79 -2.87 -16.24
N LYS A 72 8.62 -4.18 -16.42
CA LYS A 72 9.15 -4.88 -17.59
C LYS A 72 8.54 -4.34 -18.89
N GLU A 73 7.32 -3.79 -18.86
CA GLU A 73 6.70 -3.19 -20.04
C GLU A 73 7.38 -1.87 -20.45
N SER A 74 7.95 -1.12 -19.49
CA SER A 74 8.75 0.07 -19.79
C SER A 74 10.15 -0.25 -20.34
N GLU A 75 10.68 -1.45 -20.10
CA GLU A 75 11.98 -1.88 -20.64
C GLU A 75 11.91 -2.27 -22.13
N VAL A 76 10.76 -2.77 -22.60
CA VAL A 76 10.57 -3.21 -24.00
C VAL A 76 10.41 -2.04 -24.98
N ARG A 77 10.21 -0.81 -24.49
CA ARG A 77 10.00 0.39 -25.32
C ARG A 77 11.28 1.20 -25.60
N GLN A 78 12.48 0.64 -25.36
CA GLN A 78 13.76 1.27 -25.72
C GLN A 78 14.33 0.73 -27.03
#